data_AF-A0A319E4S5-F1
#
_entry.id   AF-A0A319E4S5-F1
#
_cell.length_a   1.000
_cell.length_b   1.000
_cell.length_c   1.000
_cell.angle_alpha   90.00
_cell.angle_beta   90.00
_cell.angle_gamma   90.00
#
_symmetry.space_group_name_H-M   'P 1'
#
loop_
_entity.id
_entity.type
_entity.pdbx_description
1 polymer ?
#
loop_
_entity_poly.entity_id
_entity_poly.type
_entity_poly.pdbx_seq_one_letter_code
_entity_poly.pdbx_strand_id
1 'polypeptide(L)' 'MAFAWKAAGLTYNRYLTVAARAVRRSLKDGPRAAAERRGNMDLRFAKWENGKQGDVKSLAQANN' A
#
# COMPACT_ATOMS: atom_id res chain seq x y z
N MET A 1 -10.50 -19.43 14.77
CA MET A 1 -10.73 -18.97 13.38
C MET A 1 -9.63 -17.97 13.03
N ALA A 2 -8.68 -18.34 12.18
CA ALA A 2 -7.68 -17.41 11.65
C ALA A 2 -8.21 -16.81 10.35
N PHE A 3 -8.33 -15.48 10.27
CA PHE A 3 -8.74 -14.82 9.04
C PHE A 3 -7.76 -15.12 7.90
N ALA A 4 -8.27 -15.35 6.68
CA ALA A 4 -7.45 -15.74 5.53
C ALA A 4 -6.29 -14.76 5.23
N TRP A 5 -6.52 -13.45 5.39
CA TRP A 5 -5.47 -12.44 5.20
C TRP A 5 -4.34 -12.56 6.23
N LYS A 6 -4.66 -12.94 7.48
CA LYS A 6 -3.69 -13.14 8.55
C LYS A 6 -2.88 -14.40 8.30
N ALA A 7 -3.52 -15.47 7.82
CA ALA A 7 -2.85 -16.70 7.41
C ALA A 7 -1.92 -16.48 6.20
N ALA A 8 -2.27 -15.56 5.30
CA ALA A 8 -1.44 -15.15 4.16
C ALA A 8 -0.27 -14.21 4.53
N GLY A 9 -0.01 -13.96 5.83
CA GLY A 9 1.08 -13.11 6.29
C GLY A 9 0.85 -11.61 6.07
N LEU A 10 -0.36 -11.17 5.73
CA LEU A 10 -0.66 -9.76 5.56
C LEU A 10 -0.83 -9.08 6.92
N THR A 11 -0.24 -7.91 7.07
CA THR A 11 -0.59 -7.00 8.16
C THR A 11 -1.98 -6.41 7.92
N TYR A 12 -2.65 -6.00 8.99
CA TYR A 12 -3.97 -5.39 8.90
C TYR A 12 -3.99 -4.14 7.98
N ASN A 13 -2.95 -3.30 8.06
CA ASN A 13 -2.81 -2.12 7.21
C ASN A 13 -2.72 -2.51 5.72
N ARG A 14 -2.02 -3.60 5.40
CA ARG A 14 -1.92 -4.09 4.02
C ARG A 14 -3.25 -4.62 3.52
N TYR A 15 -3.95 -5.39 4.35
CA TYR A 15 -5.31 -5.87 4.05
C TYR A 15 -6.27 -4.72 3.73
N LEU A 16 -6.33 -3.70 4.59
CA LEU A 16 -7.17 -2.52 4.37
C LEU A 16 -6.81 -1.76 3.09
N THR A 17 -5.51 -1.63 2.79
CA THR A 17 -5.05 -0.94 1.57
C THR A 17 -5.54 -1.66 0.30
N VAL A 18 -5.48 -2.99 0.28
CA VAL A 18 -5.97 -3.82 -0.84
C VAL A 18 -7.49 -3.71 -0.97
N ALA A 19 -8.23 -3.88 0.13
CA ALA A 19 -9.69 -3.76 0.12
C ALA A 19 -10.15 -2.38 -0.36
N ALA A 20 -9.52 -1.31 0.13
CA ALA A 20 -9.85 0.06 -0.28
C ALA A 20 -9.55 0.29 -1.77
N ARG A 21 -8.48 -0.30 -2.33
CA ARG A 21 -8.19 -0.22 -3.77
C ARG A 21 -9.28 -0.89 -4.60
N ALA A 22 -9.75 -2.07 -4.18
CA ALA A 22 -10.84 -2.77 -4.87
C ALA A 22 -12.12 -1.91 -4.88
N VAL A 23 -12.50 -1.34 -3.73
CA VAL A 23 -13.69 -0.47 -3.63
C VAL A 23 -13.60 0.75 -4.53
N ARG A 24 -12.45 1.44 -4.59
CA ARG A 24 -12.27 2.63 -5.44
C ARG A 24 -12.48 2.31 -6.92
N ARG A 25 -11.98 1.17 -7.38
CA ARG A 25 -12.12 0.71 -8.78
C ARG A 25 -13.56 0.34 -9.13
N SER A 26 -14.36 -0.04 -8.14
CA SER A 26 -15.77 -0.36 -8.32
C SER A 26 -16.71 0.86 -8.36
N LEU A 27 -16.19 2.08 -8.15
CA LEU A 27 -16.99 3.31 -8.23
C LEU A 27 -17.29 3.71 -9.68
N LYS A 28 -18.41 4.41 -9.87
CA LYS A 28 -18.74 5.09 -11.14
C LYS A 28 -17.71 6.18 -11.47
N ASP A 29 -17.59 6.53 -12.75
CA ASP A 29 -16.50 7.37 -13.27
C ASP A 29 -16.32 8.71 -12.52
N GLY A 30 -17.42 9.39 -12.18
CA GLY A 30 -17.38 10.66 -11.44
C GLY A 30 -16.62 10.58 -10.11
N PRO A 31 -17.14 9.85 -9.11
CA PRO A 31 -16.45 9.69 -7.83
C PRO A 31 -15.14 8.88 -7.94
N ARG A 32 -14.99 8.01 -8.94
CA ARG A 32 -13.77 7.22 -9.14
C ARG A 32 -12.56 8.12 -9.38
N ALA A 33 -12.67 9.15 -10.22
CA ALA A 33 -11.56 10.05 -10.53
C ALA A 33 -10.97 10.73 -9.29
N ALA A 34 -11.82 11.21 -8.37
CA ALA A 34 -11.37 11.80 -7.12
C ALA A 34 -10.78 10.75 -6.15
N ALA A 35 -11.35 9.54 -6.13
CA ALA A 35 -10.93 8.47 -5.25
C ALA A 35 -9.60 7.82 -5.66
N GLU A 36 -9.32 7.71 -6.96
CA GLU A 36 -8.08 7.11 -7.50
C GLU A 36 -6.83 7.84 -7.05
N ARG A 37 -6.87 9.17 -6.92
CA ARG A 37 -5.73 9.97 -6.43
C ARG A 37 -5.22 9.52 -5.05
N ARG A 38 -6.09 8.91 -4.23
CA ARG A 38 -5.72 8.39 -2.89
C ARG A 38 -4.88 7.10 -2.95
N GLY A 39 -4.82 6.46 -4.11
CA GLY A 39 -4.01 5.26 -4.34
C GLY A 39 -2.57 5.55 -4.74
N ASN A 40 -2.25 6.80 -5.07
CA ASN A 40 -0.92 7.20 -5.53
C ASN A 40 0.00 7.42 -4.32
N MET A 41 1.21 6.89 -4.38
CA MET A 41 2.19 6.96 -3.29
C MET A 41 3.60 7.08 -3.86
N ASP A 42 4.16 8.28 -3.81
CA ASP A 42 5.49 8.59 -4.35
C ASP A 42 6.58 8.64 -3.27
N LEU A 43 6.26 8.17 -2.05
CA LEU A 43 7.21 8.19 -0.94
C LEU A 43 8.41 7.28 -1.23
N ARG A 44 9.59 7.75 -0.85
CA ARG A 44 10.83 6.97 -0.89
C ARG A 44 11.40 6.84 0.51
N PHE A 45 12.03 5.71 0.81
CA PHE A 45 12.66 5.45 2.10
C PHE A 45 14.03 4.83 1.91
N ALA A 46 14.93 5.07 2.86
CA ALA A 46 16.20 4.38 2.98
C ALA A 46 16.31 3.82 4.39
N LYS A 47 16.70 2.55 4.51
CA LYS A 47 16.98 1.96 5.82
C LYS A 47 18.36 2.43 6.26
N TRP A 48 18.47 2.99 7.46
CA TRP A 48 19.74 3.32 8.07
C TRP A 48 20.18 2.16 8.97
N GLU A 49 21.41 1.69 8.77
CA GLU A 49 22.01 0.62 9.56
C GLU A 49 23.46 0.97 9.88
N ASN A 50 23.89 0.75 11.13
CA ASN A 50 25.25 1.04 11.58
C ASN A 50 25.75 2.45 11.23
N GLY A 51 24.85 3.44 11.29
CA GLY A 51 25.15 4.84 10.97
C GLY A 51 25.32 5.17 9.49
N LYS A 52 25.04 4.22 8.59
CA LYS A 52 25.10 4.44 7.13
C LYS A 52 23.70 4.36 6.52
N GLN A 53 23.42 5.30 5.62
CA GLN A 53 22.21 5.27 4.81
C GLN A 53 22.32 4.16 3.77
N GLY A 54 21.37 3.24 3.75
CA GLY A 54 21.22 2.24 2.70
C GLY A 54 20.52 2.79 1.46
N ASP A 55 20.17 1.91 0.52
CA ASP A 55 19.59 2.30 -0.75
C ASP A 55 18.21 2.97 -0.60
N VAL A 56 18.01 4.06 -1.35
CA VAL A 56 16.73 4.77 -1.41
C VAL A 56 15.77 4.01 -2.31
N LYS A 57 14.78 3.34 -1.72
CA LYS A 57 13.75 2.56 -2.41
C LYS A 57 12.43 3.32 -2.45
N SER A 58 11.65 3.12 -3.51
CA SER A 58 10.26 3.59 -3.54
C SER A 58 9.41 2.75 -2.58
N LEU A 59 8.59 3.41 -1.76
CA LEU A 59 7.62 2.74 -0.89
C LEU A 59 6.57 1.98 -1.70
N ALA A 60 6.18 2.49 -2.86
CA ALA A 60 5.23 1.80 -3.73
C ALA A 60 5.80 0.49 -4.27
N GLN A 61 7.08 0.48 -4.68
CA GLN A 61 7.77 -0.71 -5.16
C GLN A 61 8.01 -1.72 -4.05
N ALA A 62 8.41 -1.28 -2.85
CA ALA A 62 8.66 -2.17 -1.72
C ALA A 62 7.38 -2.82 -1.15
N ASN A 63 6.21 -2.26 -1.45
CA ASN A 63 4.92 -2.77 -1.01
C ASN A 63 4.21 -3.64 -2.05
N ASN A 64 4.76 -3.86 -3.24
CA ASN A 64 4.19 -4.77 -4.25
C ASN A 64 4.67 -6.20 -4.02
#